data_AF-A0AAD8CUP0-F1
#
_entry.id   AF-A0AAD8CUP0-F1
#
_cell.length_a   1.000
_cell.length_b   1.000
_cell.length_c   1.000
_cell.angle_alpha   90.00
_cell.angle_beta   90.00
_cell.angle_gamma   90.00
#
_symmetry.space_group_name_H-M   'P 1'
#
loop_
_entity.id
_entity.type
_entity.pdbx_description
1 polymer ?
#
loop_
_entity_poly.entity_id
_entity_poly.type
_entity_poly.pdbx_seq_one_letter_code
_entity_poly.pdbx_strand_id
1 'polypeptide(L)'
;MESLEREEKALSDARELNEADFPYCTRLRKVKEMLERSDVSVEEVVMELGNGIAALHSVPTAIFCALHCLSVRPSLPPHYSGVQRTLAFSLALGGDTDTIATMAGAIAGAHYGMEQVPASWQRCCEGEQDAEEWGERLHKLYQSRALGGSTTERERGERAE
;
A
#
# COMPACT_ATOMS: atom_id res chain seq x y z
N MET A 1 14.12 0.88 -5.76
CA MET A 1 13.39 1.98 -6.41
C MET A 1 14.32 2.80 -7.28
N GLU A 2 15.38 3.38 -6.72
CA GLU A 2 16.33 4.19 -7.50
C GLU A 2 16.94 3.46 -8.71
N SER A 3 17.29 2.17 -8.57
CA SER A 3 17.78 1.36 -9.69
C SER A 3 16.78 1.22 -10.84
N LEU A 4 15.47 1.18 -10.55
CA LEU A 4 14.40 1.09 -11.55
C LEU A 4 14.18 2.45 -12.22
N GLU A 5 14.22 3.53 -11.44
CA GLU A 5 14.08 4.88 -11.98
C GLU A 5 15.34 5.36 -12.74
N ARG A 6 16.47 4.66 -12.63
CA ARG A 6 17.67 4.87 -13.47
C ARG A 6 17.53 4.29 -14.88
N GLU A 7 16.50 3.48 -15.14
CA GLU A 7 16.25 2.94 -16.48
C GLU A 7 15.93 4.06 -17.47
N GLU A 8 16.46 3.97 -18.69
CA GLU A 8 16.33 5.01 -19.72
C GLU A 8 14.86 5.39 -19.99
N LYS A 9 13.98 4.38 -20.02
CA LYS A 9 12.54 4.60 -20.20
C LYS A 9 11.94 5.41 -19.04
N ALA A 10 12.28 5.09 -17.79
CA ALA A 10 11.75 5.78 -16.63
C ALA A 10 12.18 7.26 -16.60
N LEU A 11 13.43 7.55 -16.98
CA LEU A 11 13.93 8.92 -17.12
C LEU A 11 13.24 9.68 -18.26
N SER A 12 12.96 9.01 -19.38
CA SER A 12 12.22 9.60 -20.50
C SER A 12 10.80 9.96 -20.07
N ASP A 13 10.08 9.01 -19.47
CA ASP A 13 8.70 9.20 -18.99
C ASP A 13 8.63 10.35 -17.96
N ALA A 14 9.58 10.41 -17.02
CA ALA A 14 9.64 11.48 -16.03
C ALA A 14 9.80 12.87 -16.68
N ARG A 15 10.67 13.00 -17.68
CA ARG A 15 10.89 14.26 -18.41
C ARG A 15 9.70 14.66 -19.26
N GLU A 16 9.07 13.71 -19.93
CA GLU A 16 7.84 13.95 -20.70
C GLU A 16 6.70 14.45 -19.82
N LEU A 17 6.62 13.96 -18.59
CA LEU A 17 5.64 14.38 -17.59
C LEU A 17 6.08 15.61 -16.78
N ASN A 18 7.23 16.19 -17.10
CA ASN A 18 7.82 17.34 -16.39
C ASN A 18 7.97 17.11 -14.87
N GLU A 19 8.34 15.90 -14.49
CA GLU A 19 8.65 15.47 -13.13
C GLU A 19 10.18 15.36 -12.95
N ALA A 20 10.64 15.25 -11.69
CA ALA A 20 12.06 15.03 -11.40
C ALA A 20 12.54 13.69 -11.99
N ASP A 21 13.83 13.56 -12.32
CA ASP A 21 14.43 12.31 -12.86
C ASP A 21 14.16 11.06 -11.97
N PHE A 22 13.93 11.25 -10.66
CA PHE A 22 13.63 10.18 -9.69
C PHE A 22 12.32 10.47 -8.96
N PRO A 23 11.17 10.45 -9.65
CA PRO A 23 9.95 11.05 -9.12
C PRO A 23 9.37 10.31 -7.91
N TYR A 24 9.36 8.98 -7.92
CA TYR A 24 8.90 8.19 -6.78
C TYR A 24 9.92 8.20 -5.64
N CYS A 25 11.22 8.04 -5.91
CA CYS A 25 12.24 8.18 -4.88
C CYS A 25 12.17 9.55 -4.19
N THR A 26 11.86 10.61 -4.93
CA THR A 26 11.67 11.96 -4.38
C THR A 26 10.45 12.03 -3.46
N ARG A 27 9.29 11.53 -3.90
CA ARG A 27 8.10 11.49 -3.04
C ARG A 27 8.26 10.56 -1.83
N LEU A 28 8.94 9.42 -1.96
CA LEU A 28 9.22 8.53 -0.82
C LEU A 28 10.15 9.17 0.23
N ARG A 29 11.09 10.03 -0.19
CA ARG A 29 11.86 10.85 0.75
C ARG A 29 10.95 11.85 1.48
N LYS A 30 10.01 12.49 0.77
CA LYS A 30 8.98 13.33 1.38
C LYS A 30 8.11 12.58 2.38
N VAL A 31 7.64 11.37 2.03
CA VAL A 31 6.93 10.49 2.97
C VAL A 31 7.74 10.29 4.25
N LYS A 32 9.04 9.98 4.13
CA LYS A 32 9.92 9.82 5.30
C LYS A 32 10.01 11.12 6.13
N GLU A 33 10.30 12.26 5.49
CA GLU A 33 10.40 13.57 6.15
C GLU A 33 9.11 13.93 6.91
N MET A 34 7.94 13.65 6.31
CA MET A 34 6.64 13.92 6.92
C MET A 34 6.34 12.98 8.08
N LEU A 35 6.75 11.70 8.02
CA LEU A 35 6.55 10.74 9.11
C LEU A 35 7.43 11.03 10.34
N GLU A 36 8.55 11.72 10.17
CA GLU A 36 9.41 12.15 11.28
C GLU A 36 8.80 13.34 12.06
N ARG A 37 7.72 13.96 11.55
CA ARG A 37 7.02 15.08 12.17
C ARG A 37 5.76 14.64 12.91
N SER A 38 5.46 15.35 14.00
CA SER A 38 4.30 15.11 14.85
C SER A 38 2.99 15.59 14.23
N ASP A 39 3.06 16.64 13.41
CA ASP A 39 1.95 17.38 12.85
C ASP A 39 2.12 17.56 11.34
N VAL A 40 1.28 16.85 10.60
CA VAL A 40 1.21 16.94 9.13
C VAL A 40 -0.24 17.20 8.79
N SER A 41 -0.50 18.30 8.08
CA SER A 41 -1.84 18.70 7.67
C SER A 41 -2.28 17.95 6.40
N VAL A 42 -3.59 17.86 6.17
CA VAL A 42 -4.13 17.26 4.93
C VAL A 42 -3.66 18.05 3.71
N GLU A 43 -3.67 19.37 3.80
CA GLU A 43 -3.26 20.29 2.74
C GLU A 43 -1.81 20.08 2.34
N GLU A 44 -0.94 19.85 3.33
CA GLU A 44 0.47 19.55 3.09
C GLU A 44 0.67 18.20 2.42
N VAL A 45 -0.07 17.17 2.82
CA VAL A 45 -0.04 15.84 2.14
C VAL A 45 -0.44 15.98 0.68
N VAL A 46 -1.53 16.69 0.41
CA VAL A 46 -2.01 16.92 -0.95
C VAL A 46 -1.00 17.73 -1.77
N MET A 47 -0.38 18.75 -1.18
CA MET A 47 0.60 19.60 -1.86
C MET A 47 1.90 18.85 -2.20
N GLU A 48 2.43 18.07 -1.26
CA GLU A 48 3.76 17.43 -1.41
C GLU A 48 3.69 16.08 -2.12
N LEU A 49 2.64 15.29 -1.91
CA LEU A 49 2.52 13.92 -2.43
C LEU A 49 1.51 13.81 -3.58
N GLY A 50 0.50 14.67 -3.60
CA GLY A 50 -0.63 14.61 -4.51
C GLY A 50 -1.79 13.75 -3.96
N ASN A 51 -2.94 13.87 -4.62
CA ASN A 51 -4.13 13.06 -4.38
C ASN A 51 -4.88 12.77 -5.70
N GLY A 52 -4.15 12.74 -6.82
CA GLY A 52 -4.70 12.63 -8.16
C GLY A 52 -4.65 11.21 -8.73
N ILE A 53 -5.27 11.01 -9.89
CA ILE A 53 -5.39 9.71 -10.57
C ILE A 53 -4.06 9.10 -11.05
N ALA A 54 -3.02 9.92 -11.20
CA ALA A 54 -1.73 9.44 -11.65
C ALA A 54 -1.05 8.62 -10.54
N ALA A 55 -0.45 7.46 -10.88
CA ALA A 55 0.19 6.59 -9.90
C ALA A 55 1.23 7.32 -9.03
N LEU A 56 1.97 8.27 -9.62
CA LEU A 56 2.94 9.10 -8.90
C LEU A 56 2.29 10.04 -7.86
N HIS A 57 1.01 10.38 -8.04
CA HIS A 57 0.22 11.29 -7.20
C HIS A 57 -0.77 10.54 -6.28
N SER A 58 -0.78 9.20 -6.30
CA SER A 58 -1.67 8.37 -5.47
C SER A 58 -0.92 7.29 -4.69
N VAL A 59 0.07 6.61 -5.29
CA VAL A 59 0.80 5.50 -4.65
C VAL A 59 1.63 5.98 -3.45
N PRO A 60 2.47 7.04 -3.54
CA PRO A 60 3.21 7.53 -2.38
C PRO A 60 2.28 8.03 -1.28
N THR A 61 1.16 8.66 -1.66
CA THR A 61 0.13 9.15 -0.74
C THR A 61 -0.55 8.02 0.01
N ALA A 62 -0.89 6.90 -0.64
CA ALA A 62 -1.45 5.72 0.00
C ALA A 62 -0.47 5.09 1.00
N ILE A 63 0.81 5.00 0.64
CA ILE A 63 1.88 4.54 1.55
C ILE A 63 1.97 5.46 2.76
N PHE A 64 1.98 6.78 2.55
CA PHE A 64 1.97 7.75 3.65
C PHE A 64 0.76 7.55 4.57
N CYS A 65 -0.45 7.42 4.03
CA CYS A 65 -1.66 7.23 4.83
C CYS A 65 -1.56 6.02 5.76
N ALA A 66 -1.11 4.87 5.22
CA ALA A 66 -0.96 3.64 5.98
C ALA A 66 0.08 3.78 7.11
N LEU A 67 1.24 4.37 6.80
CA LEU A 67 2.31 4.55 7.78
C LEU A 67 1.96 5.61 8.83
N HIS A 68 1.35 6.72 8.42
CA HIS A 68 0.97 7.83 9.29
C HIS A 68 -0.10 7.40 10.31
N CYS A 69 -0.97 6.46 9.93
CA CYS A 69 -2.04 5.94 10.78
C CYS A 69 -1.64 4.73 11.65
N LEU A 70 -0.36 4.32 11.62
CA LEU A 70 0.15 3.27 12.52
C LEU A 70 -0.03 3.64 13.99
N SER A 71 0.05 4.93 14.30
CA SER A 71 -0.21 5.51 15.61
C SER A 71 -1.56 6.22 15.66
N VAL A 72 -2.13 6.37 16.86
CA VAL A 72 -3.36 7.14 17.07
C VAL A 72 -3.19 8.56 16.54
N ARG A 73 -4.22 9.05 15.84
CA ARG A 73 -4.27 10.40 15.27
C ARG A 73 -5.27 11.24 16.07
N PRO A 74 -4.86 12.35 16.71
CA PRO A 74 -5.76 13.19 17.49
C PRO A 74 -6.94 13.78 16.70
N SER A 75 -6.77 13.94 15.38
CA SER A 75 -7.80 14.42 14.46
C SER A 75 -8.87 13.38 14.11
N LEU A 76 -8.69 12.12 14.50
CA LEU A 76 -9.61 11.01 14.22
C LEU A 76 -10.21 10.46 15.51
N PRO A 77 -11.38 9.79 15.44
CA PRO A 77 -11.98 9.19 16.62
C PRO A 77 -11.04 8.18 17.31
N PRO A 78 -10.86 8.27 18.64
CA PRO A 78 -9.85 7.48 19.35
C PRO A 78 -10.13 5.97 19.36
N HIS A 79 -11.37 5.57 19.08
CA HIS A 79 -11.81 4.17 19.04
C HIS A 79 -11.59 3.50 17.68
N TYR A 80 -11.14 4.24 16.65
CA TYR A 80 -10.89 3.66 15.33
C TYR A 80 -9.69 2.71 15.39
N SER A 81 -9.86 1.51 14.82
CA SER A 81 -8.77 0.57 14.55
C SER A 81 -7.72 1.18 13.60
N GLY A 82 -6.57 0.52 13.44
CA GLY A 82 -5.54 0.98 12.51
C GLY A 82 -6.02 1.04 11.07
N VAL A 83 -6.82 0.05 10.64
CA VAL A 83 -7.46 0.04 9.31
C VAL A 83 -8.47 1.16 9.18
N GLN A 84 -9.36 1.35 10.17
CA GLN A 84 -10.36 2.42 10.13
C GLN A 84 -9.71 3.81 10.09
N ARG A 85 -8.64 4.04 10.88
CA ARG A 85 -7.89 5.30 10.84
C ARG A 85 -7.27 5.54 9.47
N THR A 86 -6.64 4.51 8.89
CA THR A 86 -6.02 4.60 7.57
C THR A 86 -7.03 5.00 6.49
N LEU A 87 -8.17 4.30 6.44
CA LEU A 87 -9.23 4.59 5.47
C LEU A 87 -9.85 5.98 5.70
N ALA A 88 -10.14 6.34 6.96
CA ALA A 88 -10.69 7.66 7.28
C ALA A 88 -9.73 8.79 6.87
N PHE A 89 -8.43 8.64 7.15
CA PHE A 89 -7.44 9.65 6.78
C PHE A 89 -7.29 9.75 5.27
N SER A 90 -7.20 8.62 4.54
CA SER A 90 -7.05 8.64 3.08
C SER A 90 -8.25 9.27 2.38
N LEU A 91 -9.47 9.03 2.88
CA LEU A 91 -10.69 9.66 2.35
C LEU A 91 -10.69 11.17 2.59
N ALA A 92 -10.15 11.63 3.73
CA ALA A 92 -10.08 13.04 4.07
C ALA A 92 -9.15 13.84 3.14
N LEU A 93 -8.23 13.18 2.41
CA LEU A 93 -7.35 13.84 1.45
C LEU A 93 -8.08 14.34 0.19
N GLY A 94 -9.30 13.85 -0.09
CA GLY A 94 -10.01 14.17 -1.33
C GLY A 94 -9.31 13.65 -2.59
N GLY A 95 -9.74 14.13 -3.76
CA GLY A 95 -9.18 13.70 -5.04
C GLY A 95 -9.62 12.28 -5.44
N ASP A 96 -8.66 11.45 -5.85
CA ASP A 96 -8.84 10.03 -6.23
C ASP A 96 -8.98 9.13 -4.99
N THR A 97 -10.02 9.40 -4.19
CA THR A 97 -10.16 8.85 -2.84
C THR A 97 -10.36 7.35 -2.81
N ASP A 98 -11.07 6.78 -3.79
CA ASP A 98 -11.34 5.35 -3.88
C ASP A 98 -10.06 4.56 -4.16
N THR A 99 -9.26 4.99 -5.13
CA THR A 99 -7.99 4.36 -5.48
C THR A 99 -6.98 4.47 -4.34
N ILE A 100 -6.82 5.66 -3.76
CA ILE A 100 -5.89 5.90 -2.64
C ILE A 100 -6.32 5.09 -1.41
N ALA A 101 -7.60 5.12 -1.04
CA ALA A 101 -8.11 4.36 0.11
C ALA A 101 -8.00 2.85 -0.11
N THR A 102 -8.21 2.36 -1.33
CA THR A 102 -8.04 0.94 -1.67
C THR A 102 -6.58 0.51 -1.49
N MET A 103 -5.62 1.27 -2.01
CA MET A 103 -4.20 0.95 -1.85
C MET A 103 -3.75 1.05 -0.38
N ALA A 104 -4.14 2.11 0.32
CA ALA A 104 -3.80 2.31 1.73
C ALA A 104 -4.45 1.23 2.62
N GLY A 105 -5.70 0.89 2.33
CA GLY A 105 -6.46 -0.17 2.99
C GLY A 105 -5.86 -1.55 2.76
N ALA A 106 -5.36 -1.85 1.55
CA ALA A 106 -4.65 -3.10 1.28
C ALA A 106 -3.36 -3.22 2.12
N ILE A 107 -2.57 -2.14 2.20
CA ILE A 107 -1.35 -2.11 3.03
C ILE A 107 -1.70 -2.27 4.51
N ALA A 108 -2.67 -1.49 5.02
CA ALA A 108 -3.09 -1.54 6.41
C ALA A 108 -3.73 -2.88 6.78
N GLY A 109 -4.57 -3.45 5.92
CA GLY A 109 -5.21 -4.75 6.12
C GLY A 109 -4.18 -5.88 6.16
N ALA A 110 -3.18 -5.86 5.28
CA ALA A 110 -2.08 -6.82 5.31
C ALA A 110 -1.23 -6.70 6.59
N HIS A 111 -1.08 -5.48 7.14
CA HIS A 111 -0.33 -5.25 8.36
C HIS A 111 -1.09 -5.64 9.64
N TYR A 112 -2.38 -5.31 9.70
CA TYR A 112 -3.21 -5.43 10.90
C TYR A 112 -4.07 -6.68 10.98
N GLY A 113 -4.24 -7.41 9.88
CA GLY A 113 -5.10 -8.58 9.82
C GLY A 113 -6.60 -8.26 9.77
N MET A 114 -7.40 -9.30 9.53
CA MET A 114 -8.85 -9.21 9.38
C MET A 114 -9.56 -8.82 10.68
N GLU A 115 -8.94 -9.08 11.83
CA GLU A 115 -9.45 -8.72 13.15
C GLU A 115 -9.66 -7.21 13.34
N GLN A 116 -8.96 -6.38 12.56
CA GLN A 116 -9.09 -4.93 12.62
C GLN A 116 -10.08 -4.35 11.60
N VAL A 117 -10.67 -5.20 10.74
CA VAL A 117 -11.66 -4.78 9.75
C VAL A 117 -13.07 -4.97 10.34
N PRO A 118 -13.82 -3.90 10.62
CA PRO A 118 -15.15 -4.04 11.23
C PRO A 118 -16.11 -4.82 10.34
N ALA A 119 -16.74 -5.87 10.87
CA ALA A 119 -17.73 -6.66 10.13
C ALA A 119 -18.89 -5.81 9.60
N SER A 120 -19.24 -4.71 10.29
CA SER A 120 -20.25 -3.76 9.80
C SER A 120 -19.82 -3.04 8.53
N TRP A 121 -18.53 -2.76 8.35
CA TRP A 121 -18.01 -2.10 7.15
C TRP A 121 -17.93 -3.08 5.98
N GLN A 122 -17.46 -4.30 6.26
CA GLN A 122 -17.37 -5.37 5.25
C GLN A 122 -18.74 -5.65 4.61
N ARG A 123 -19.77 -5.84 5.44
CA ARG A 123 -21.15 -6.10 4.98
C ARG A 123 -21.79 -4.96 4.17
N CYS A 124 -21.20 -3.77 4.16
CA CYS A 124 -21.65 -2.66 3.32
C CYS A 124 -21.02 -2.68 1.92
N CYS A 125 -20.00 -3.51 1.69
CA CYS A 125 -19.30 -3.58 0.41
C CYS A 125 -19.96 -4.59 -0.53
N GLU A 126 -20.17 -4.19 -1.78
CA GLU A 126 -20.52 -5.11 -2.86
C GLU A 126 -19.39 -6.14 -3.05
N GLY A 127 -19.75 -7.41 -3.23
CA GLY A 127 -18.77 -8.48 -3.46
C GLY A 127 -17.95 -8.87 -2.23
N GLU A 128 -18.38 -8.55 -1.01
CA GLU A 128 -17.70 -8.93 0.24
C GLU A 128 -17.37 -10.44 0.30
N GLN A 129 -18.35 -11.29 0.02
CA GLN A 129 -18.17 -12.75 0.04
C GLN A 129 -17.16 -13.22 -1.01
N ASP A 130 -17.18 -12.62 -2.21
CA ASP A 130 -16.22 -12.94 -3.26
C ASP A 130 -14.81 -12.53 -2.81
N ALA A 131 -14.64 -11.35 -2.22
CA ALA A 131 -13.37 -10.87 -1.72
C ALA A 131 -12.79 -11.78 -0.62
N GLU A 132 -13.64 -12.26 0.29
CA GLU A 132 -13.26 -13.25 1.31
C GLU A 132 -12.81 -14.58 0.68
N GLU A 133 -13.58 -15.12 -0.27
CA GLU A 133 -13.23 -16.35 -1.00
C GLU A 133 -11.87 -16.21 -1.71
N TRP A 134 -11.66 -15.09 -2.41
CA TRP A 134 -10.39 -14.82 -3.09
C TRP A 134 -9.23 -14.68 -2.11
N GLY A 135 -9.45 -14.07 -0.94
CA GLY A 135 -8.48 -14.00 0.15
C GLY A 135 -8.03 -15.40 0.60
N GLU A 136 -8.98 -16.30 0.85
CA GLU A 136 -8.67 -17.69 1.21
C GLU A 136 -7.92 -18.45 0.11
N ARG A 137 -8.31 -18.25 -1.15
CA ARG A 137 -7.67 -18.91 -2.30
C ARG A 137 -6.23 -18.44 -2.48
N LEU A 138 -5.98 -17.12 -2.35
CA LEU A 138 -4.62 -16.56 -2.36
C LEU A 138 -3.79 -17.09 -1.19
N HIS A 139 -4.38 -17.22 0.00
CA HIS A 139 -3.70 -17.81 1.15
C HIS A 139 -3.27 -19.26 0.90
N LYS A 140 -4.15 -20.09 0.33
CA LYS A 140 -3.83 -21.49 -0.06
C LYS A 140 -2.68 -21.54 -1.08
N LEU A 141 -2.67 -20.63 -2.05
CA LEU A 141 -1.58 -20.52 -3.04
C LEU A 141 -0.25 -20.08 -2.39
N TYR A 142 -0.30 -19.17 -1.43
CA TYR A 142 0.88 -18.76 -0.67
C TYR A 142 1.45 -19.92 0.15
N GLN A 143 0.59 -20.65 0.87
CA GLN A 143 1.00 -21.82 1.67
C GLN A 143 1.63 -22.92 0.80
N SER A 144 1.05 -23.22 -0.36
CA SER A 144 1.59 -24.26 -1.25
C SER A 144 2.97 -23.91 -1.81
N ARG A 145 3.22 -22.63 -2.11
CA ARG A 145 4.55 -22.15 -2.52
C ARG A 145 5.56 -22.15 -1.38
N ALA A 146 5.15 -21.74 -0.19
CA ALA A 146 6.01 -21.73 1.00
C ALA A 146 6.41 -23.14 1.44
N LEU A 147 5.50 -24.11 1.30
CA LEU A 147 5.73 -25.53 1.64
C LEU A 147 6.37 -26.33 0.51
N GLY A 148 6.29 -25.86 -0.75
CA GLY A 148 6.86 -26.54 -1.93
C GLY A 148 8.35 -26.29 -2.18
N GLY A 149 9.03 -25.52 -1.32
CA GLY A 149 10.45 -25.17 -1.46
C GLY A 149 11.46 -26.18 -0.89
N SER A 150 11.05 -27.36 -0.41
CA SER A 150 11.96 -28.29 0.29
C SER A 150 12.20 -29.65 -0.39
N THR A 151 11.79 -29.89 -1.63
CA THR A 151 11.93 -31.22 -2.27
C THR A 151 12.22 -31.16 -3.76
N THR A 152 13.41 -30.71 -4.17
CA THR A 152 13.95 -30.95 -5.52
C THR A 152 15.49 -30.96 -5.58
N GLU A 153 16.18 -31.63 -4.64
CA GLU A 153 17.64 -31.88 -4.74
C GLU A 153 18.11 -33.29 -4.32
N ARG A 154 17.27 -34.34 -4.41
CA ARG A 154 17.71 -35.71 -4.02
C ARG A 154 17.44 -36.87 -4.99
N GLU A 155 17.18 -36.63 -6.27
CA GLU A 155 17.01 -37.72 -7.26
C GLU A 155 17.87 -37.57 -8.53
N ARG A 156 19.12 -37.11 -8.38
CA ARG A 156 20.14 -37.27 -9.44
C ARG A 156 21.44 -37.81 -8.87
N GLY A 157 21.47 -39.09 -8.58
CA GLY A 157 22.69 -39.73 -8.09
C GLY A 157 22.58 -41.22 -7.82
N GLU A 158 21.80 -41.99 -8.59
CA GLU A 158 21.86 -43.45 -8.55
C GLU A 158 21.25 -44.00 -9.84
N ARG A 159 22.09 -44.14 -10.88
CA ARG A 159 21.98 -45.09 -12.00
C ARG A 159 23.15 -44.84 -12.95
N ALA A 160 24.29 -45.44 -12.59
CA ALA A 160 25.36 -45.77 -13.50
C ALA A 160 25.94 -47.11 -13.01
N GLU A 161 25.34 -48.20 -13.48
CA GLU A 161 26.01 -49.49 -13.68
C GLU A 161 25.96 -49.80 -15.17
#